data_AF-A0A7J7IYR8-F1
#
_entry.id   AF-A0A7J7IYR8-F1
#
_cell.length_a   1.000
_cell.length_b   1.000
_cell.length_c   1.000
_cell.angle_alpha   90.00
_cell.angle_beta   90.00
_cell.angle_gamma   90.00
#
_symmetry.space_group_name_H-M   'P 1'
#
loop_
_entity.id
_entity.type
_entity.pdbx_description
1 polymer ?
#
loop_
_entity_poly.entity_id
_entity_poly.type
_entity_poly.pdbx_seq_one_letter_code
_entity_poly.pdbx_strand_id
1 'polypeptide(L)'
;MKGRDIGSLVVYTQEKGRPKYPRLTKKGEVGDDWNLAMISINTKQPYQVIFEGVVGKGLYGDIGLDDIKLLSATQGQCPSTTACTFETGLCAFRNTLIGDEFDWTLNKGETRSSNTGPTVDHTLQNKNGLFMWS
;
A
#
# COMPACT_ATOMS: atom_id res chain seq x y z
N MET A 1 -4.27 -8.81 8.41
CA MET A 1 -4.42 -8.98 9.87
C MET A 1 -5.86 -9.36 10.12
N LYS A 2 -6.11 -10.65 10.36
CA LYS A 2 -7.44 -11.25 10.33
C LYS A 2 -7.63 -12.10 11.57
N GLY A 3 -8.84 -12.08 12.15
CA GLY A 3 -9.23 -12.95 13.26
C GLY A 3 -9.63 -12.17 14.52
N ARG A 4 -10.60 -12.72 15.24
CA ARG A 4 -11.25 -12.07 16.41
C ARG A 4 -10.32 -11.81 17.59
N ASP A 5 -9.25 -12.60 17.71
CA ASP A 5 -8.29 -12.52 18.79
C ASP A 5 -6.94 -11.95 18.32
N ILE A 6 -6.90 -11.36 17.12
CA ILE A 6 -5.71 -10.74 16.57
C ILE A 6 -5.23 -9.63 17.52
N GLY A 7 -3.93 -9.62 17.79
CA GLY A 7 -3.34 -8.58 18.61
C GLY A 7 -3.04 -7.32 17.79
N SER A 8 -1.77 -6.98 17.67
CA SER A 8 -1.36 -5.77 16.96
C SER A 8 -0.06 -5.94 16.20
N LEU A 9 0.07 -5.18 15.12
CA LEU A 9 1.33 -4.95 14.43
C LEU A 9 1.81 -3.54 14.76
N VAL A 10 3.05 -3.42 15.23
CA VAL A 10 3.72 -2.14 15.40
C VAL A 10 5.00 -2.12 14.58
N VAL A 11 5.18 -1.09 13.77
CA VAL A 11 6.41 -0.86 13.00
C VAL A 11 7.19 0.26 13.65
N TYR A 12 8.46 0.00 13.98
CA TYR A 12 9.35 0.97 14.60
C TYR A 12 10.53 1.31 13.69
N THR A 13 11.12 2.48 13.93
CA THR A 13 12.51 2.77 13.54
C THR A 13 13.38 2.89 14.78
N GLN A 14 14.60 2.38 14.72
CA GLN A 14 15.58 2.51 15.80
C GLN A 14 16.95 2.91 15.26
N GLU A 15 17.48 4.03 15.74
CA GLU A 15 18.87 4.43 15.52
C GLU A 15 19.77 3.79 16.58
N LYS A 16 21.07 3.59 16.26
CA LYS A 16 22.01 2.96 17.19
C LYS A 16 22.08 3.72 18.52
N GLY A 17 21.81 3.02 19.63
CA GLY A 17 21.83 3.60 20.98
C GLY A 17 20.62 4.48 21.32
N ARG A 18 19.60 4.54 20.46
CA ARG A 18 18.34 5.26 20.72
C ARG A 18 17.19 4.28 21.03
N PRO A 19 16.14 4.73 21.74
CA PRO A 19 14.91 3.95 21.89
C PRO A 19 14.23 3.70 20.54
N LYS A 20 13.39 2.66 20.47
CA LYS A 20 12.49 2.41 19.34
C LYS A 20 11.49 3.57 19.21
N TYR A 21 11.27 4.07 18.00
CA TYR A 21 10.27 5.09 17.71
C TYR A 21 9.15 4.52 16.82
N PRO A 22 7.87 4.53 17.24
CA PRO A 22 6.78 3.93 16.48
C PRO A 22 6.48 4.75 15.22
N ARG A 23 6.26 4.06 14.11
CA ARG A 23 5.92 4.64 12.80
C ARG A 23 4.54 4.25 12.31
N LEU A 24 4.10 3.04 12.61
CA LEU A 24 2.77 2.54 12.30
C LEU A 24 2.28 1.67 13.45
N THR A 25 1.00 1.75 13.75
CA THR A 25 0.33 0.84 14.69
C THR A 25 -1.00 0.41 14.08
N LYS A 26 -1.17 -0.90 13.93
CA LYS A 26 -2.45 -1.53 13.55
C LYS A 26 -2.86 -2.45 14.68
N LYS A 27 -4.09 -2.33 15.14
CA LYS A 27 -4.65 -3.15 16.23
C LYS A 27 -5.94 -3.78 15.73
N GLY A 28 -6.19 -5.02 16.14
CA GLY A 28 -7.42 -5.71 15.77
C GLY A 28 -7.46 -6.12 14.30
N GLU A 29 -8.63 -6.59 13.89
CA GLU A 29 -8.88 -7.03 12.51
C GLU A 29 -8.85 -5.83 11.56
N VAL A 30 -8.14 -6.00 10.45
CA VAL A 30 -8.01 -4.97 9.40
C VAL A 30 -8.84 -5.35 8.16
N GLY A 31 -9.06 -6.64 7.93
CA GLY A 31 -9.79 -7.16 6.77
C GLY A 31 -9.27 -8.52 6.34
N ASP A 32 -9.94 -9.13 5.36
CA ASP A 32 -9.58 -10.44 4.78
C ASP A 32 -8.64 -10.35 3.57
N ASP A 33 -8.35 -9.13 3.12
CA ASP A 33 -7.50 -8.89 1.97
C ASP A 33 -6.08 -8.43 2.37
N TRP A 34 -5.16 -8.50 1.41
CA TRP A 34 -3.85 -7.86 1.52
C TRP A 34 -4.01 -6.33 1.52
N ASN A 35 -3.51 -5.70 2.58
CA ASN A 35 -3.62 -4.26 2.78
C ASN A 35 -2.25 -3.61 2.64
N LEU A 36 -2.13 -2.66 1.72
CA LEU A 36 -0.91 -1.86 1.56
C LEU A 36 -0.71 -0.90 2.74
N ALA A 37 0.52 -0.82 3.24
CA ALA A 37 0.95 0.19 4.19
C ALA A 37 2.20 0.91 3.70
N MET A 38 2.21 2.24 3.80
CA MET A 38 3.37 3.08 3.47
C MET A 38 3.77 3.93 4.67
N ILE A 39 5.08 3.98 4.93
CA ILE A 39 5.65 4.65 6.10
C ILE A 39 6.78 5.56 5.63
N SER A 40 6.61 6.87 5.80
CA SER A 40 7.69 7.83 5.54
C SER A 40 8.69 7.83 6.70
N ILE A 41 9.94 7.55 6.41
CA ILE A 41 11.05 7.56 7.37
C ILE A 41 11.98 8.72 7.04
N ASN A 42 11.95 9.76 7.88
CA ASN A 42 12.75 10.97 7.70
C ASN A 42 13.92 10.99 8.69
N THR A 43 15.00 10.28 8.37
CA THR A 43 16.27 10.41 9.11
C THR A 43 17.46 10.31 8.17
N LYS A 44 18.55 10.98 8.54
CA LYS A 44 19.85 10.90 7.87
C LYS A 44 20.81 9.90 8.54
N GLN A 45 20.44 9.41 9.72
CA GLN A 45 21.27 8.47 10.47
C GLN A 45 20.98 7.04 10.05
N PRO A 46 21.93 6.10 10.17
CA PRO A 46 21.65 4.68 10.02
C PRO A 46 20.60 4.21 11.04
N TYR A 47 19.60 3.47 10.57
CA TYR A 47 18.50 2.95 11.38
C TYR A 47 18.16 1.51 11.03
N GLN A 48 17.46 0.84 11.94
CA GLN A 48 16.78 -0.42 11.71
C GLN A 48 15.27 -0.19 11.64
N VAL A 49 14.60 -0.90 10.73
CA VAL A 49 13.14 -1.03 10.72
C VAL A 49 12.78 -2.32 11.45
N ILE A 50 11.90 -2.22 12.44
CA ILE A 50 11.52 -3.35 13.31
C ILE A 50 10.02 -3.57 13.19
N PHE A 51 9.64 -4.76 12.76
CA PHE A 51 8.25 -5.22 12.73
C PHE A 51 7.98 -6.03 13.99
N GLU A 52 7.06 -5.57 14.83
CA GLU A 52 6.72 -6.20 16.09
C GLU A 52 5.26 -6.67 16.04
N GLY A 53 5.09 -8.00 15.97
CA GLY A 53 3.79 -8.64 16.14
C GLY A 53 3.54 -8.89 17.62
N VAL A 54 2.42 -8.38 18.13
CA VAL A 54 1.96 -8.62 19.50
C VAL A 54 0.81 -9.61 19.42
N VAL A 55 0.96 -10.74 20.10
CA VAL A 55 -0.08 -11.77 20.20
C VAL A 55 -1.25 -11.24 21.03
N GLY A 56 -2.47 -11.47 20.56
CA GLY A 56 -3.68 -11.13 21.31
C GLY A 56 -3.94 -12.09 22.47
N LYS A 57 -5.14 -12.02 23.05
CA LYS A 57 -5.50 -12.85 24.22
C LYS A 57 -6.00 -14.26 23.89
N GLY A 58 -6.22 -14.56 22.61
CA GLY A 58 -6.77 -15.84 22.15
C GLY A 58 -5.94 -16.47 21.05
N LEU A 59 -6.50 -17.52 20.43
CA LEU A 59 -5.80 -18.36 19.45
C LEU A 59 -6.22 -18.09 18.00
N TYR A 60 -7.20 -17.21 17.78
CA TYR A 60 -7.82 -17.00 16.47
C TYR A 60 -7.39 -15.67 15.86
N GLY A 61 -6.21 -15.65 15.23
CA GLY A 61 -5.83 -14.59 14.31
C GLY A 61 -4.37 -14.64 13.84
N ASP A 62 -4.15 -14.16 12.61
CA ASP A 62 -2.85 -14.14 11.95
C ASP A 62 -2.47 -12.75 11.40
N ILE A 63 -1.16 -12.46 11.47
CA ILE A 63 -0.53 -11.27 10.87
C ILE A 63 0.37 -11.76 9.74
N GLY A 64 -0.05 -11.50 8.49
CA GLY A 64 0.78 -11.67 7.30
C GLY A 64 1.44 -10.34 6.90
N LEU A 65 2.70 -10.42 6.46
CA LEU A 65 3.46 -9.33 5.86
C LEU A 65 4.15 -9.88 4.60
N ASP A 66 4.12 -9.11 3.52
CA ASP A 66 4.83 -9.45 2.28
C ASP A 66 5.24 -8.18 1.53
N ASP A 67 6.07 -8.32 0.50
CA ASP A 67 6.48 -7.25 -0.44
C ASP A 67 7.11 -6.00 0.21
N ILE A 68 7.87 -6.19 1.29
CA ILE A 68 8.53 -5.09 2.01
C ILE A 68 9.63 -4.47 1.13
N LYS A 69 9.49 -3.19 0.82
CA LYS A 69 10.44 -2.42 0.02
C LYS A 69 10.85 -1.14 0.76
N LEU A 70 12.16 -0.86 0.76
CA LEU A 70 12.69 0.42 1.20
C LEU A 70 12.96 1.30 -0.02
N LEU A 71 12.17 2.35 -0.18
CA LEU A 71 12.32 3.29 -1.28
C LEU A 71 13.19 4.46 -0.84
N SER A 72 14.28 4.73 -1.57
CA SER A 72 15.05 5.95 -1.38
C SER A 72 14.25 7.13 -1.94
N ALA A 73 13.89 8.08 -1.08
CA ALA A 73 13.14 9.26 -1.48
C ALA A 73 14.05 10.27 -2.20
N THR A 74 14.40 10.01 -3.46
CA THR A 74 14.87 11.07 -4.37
C THR A 74 13.72 11.94 -4.87
N GLN A 75 12.46 11.50 -4.69
CA GLN A 75 11.23 12.15 -5.17
C GLN A 75 10.17 12.39 -4.07
N GLY A 76 10.60 12.70 -2.84
CA GLY A 76 9.67 13.09 -1.77
C GLY A 76 9.04 11.94 -0.99
N GLN A 77 8.17 12.29 -0.05
CA GLN A 77 7.50 11.40 0.90
C GLN A 77 6.82 10.21 0.21
N CYS A 78 6.60 9.10 0.92
CA CYS A 78 5.78 8.01 0.39
C CYS A 78 4.41 8.57 -0.04
N PRO A 79 3.86 8.14 -1.20
CA PRO A 79 2.51 8.50 -1.61
C PRO A 79 1.54 8.23 -0.46
N SER A 80 0.51 9.07 -0.32
CA SER A 80 -0.50 8.85 0.71
C SER A 80 -1.14 7.47 0.54
N THR A 81 -1.46 6.81 1.65
CA THR A 81 -2.17 5.52 1.67
C THR A 81 -3.66 5.66 1.31
N THR A 82 -4.11 6.86 0.93
CA THR A 82 -5.42 7.04 0.31
C THR A 82 -5.50 6.16 -0.94
N ALA A 83 -6.68 5.61 -1.22
CA ALA A 83 -6.93 4.76 -2.39
C ALA A 83 -6.24 5.34 -3.63
N CYS A 84 -5.44 4.53 -4.33
CA CYS A 84 -4.74 4.99 -5.51
C CYS A 84 -5.77 5.38 -6.57
N THR A 85 -5.83 6.68 -6.86
CA THR A 85 -6.78 7.24 -7.83
C THR A 85 -6.27 7.19 -9.26
N PHE A 86 -5.02 6.76 -9.46
CA PHE A 86 -4.32 6.73 -10.74
C PHE A 86 -4.04 8.09 -11.41
N GLU A 87 -4.56 9.19 -10.86
CA GLU A 87 -4.38 10.56 -11.38
C GLU A 87 -2.92 11.00 -11.53
N THR A 88 -2.03 10.46 -10.70
CA THR A 88 -0.59 10.74 -10.73
C THR A 88 0.24 9.50 -11.06
N GLY A 89 -0.35 8.49 -11.71
CA GLY A 89 0.30 7.22 -12.04
C GLY A 89 -0.08 6.06 -11.11
N LEU A 90 0.69 4.97 -11.13
CA LEU A 90 0.32 3.68 -10.50
C LEU A 90 0.42 3.63 -8.98
N CYS A 91 0.78 4.73 -8.31
CA CYS A 91 1.06 4.77 -6.87
C CYS A 91 2.10 3.68 -6.48
N ALA A 92 1.71 2.71 -5.65
CA ALA A 92 2.53 1.56 -5.28
C ALA A 92 2.20 0.28 -6.07
N PHE A 93 1.18 0.31 -6.94
CA PHE A 93 0.91 -0.79 -7.85
C PHE A 93 2.00 -0.88 -8.92
N ARG A 94 2.29 -2.10 -9.37
CA ARG A 94 3.24 -2.38 -10.43
C ARG A 94 2.56 -3.26 -11.45
N ASN A 95 2.63 -2.85 -12.72
CA ASN A 95 2.28 -3.71 -13.82
C ASN A 95 3.51 -4.56 -14.18
N THR A 96 3.40 -5.88 -14.14
CA THR A 96 4.46 -6.77 -14.59
C THR A 96 4.31 -6.88 -16.10
N LEU A 97 5.38 -6.58 -16.84
CA LEU A 97 5.32 -6.54 -18.31
C LEU A 97 5.82 -7.83 -18.98
N ILE A 98 6.35 -8.76 -18.17
CA ILE A 98 6.98 -9.99 -18.63
C ILE A 98 6.73 -11.06 -17.58
N GLY A 99 6.12 -12.17 -18.00
CA GLY A 99 5.98 -13.38 -17.19
C GLY A 99 4.59 -13.58 -16.57
N ASP A 100 3.71 -12.59 -16.69
CA ASP A 100 2.27 -12.71 -16.47
C ASP A 100 1.49 -12.55 -17.79
N GLU A 101 0.19 -12.83 -17.74
CA GLU A 101 -0.67 -12.96 -18.91
C GLU A 101 -1.35 -11.64 -19.33
N PHE A 102 -1.37 -10.62 -18.45
CA PHE A 102 -2.19 -9.42 -18.65
C PHE A 102 -1.45 -8.13 -18.28
N ASP A 103 -1.29 -7.25 -19.26
CA ASP A 103 -0.70 -5.93 -19.09
C ASP A 103 -1.76 -4.85 -18.84
N TRP A 104 -1.72 -4.24 -17.66
CA TRP A 104 -2.63 -3.15 -17.35
C TRP A 104 -2.09 -1.81 -17.89
N THR A 105 -2.97 -1.06 -18.55
CA THR A 105 -2.69 0.27 -19.12
C THR A 105 -3.48 1.35 -18.38
N LEU A 106 -2.91 2.56 -18.29
CA LEU A 106 -3.62 3.74 -17.78
C LEU A 106 -4.43 4.37 -18.91
N ASN A 107 -5.72 4.59 -18.68
CA ASN A 107 -6.62 5.17 -19.69
C ASN A 107 -7.52 6.26 -19.08
N LYS A 108 -8.14 7.08 -19.94
CA LYS A 108 -9.11 8.11 -19.57
C LYS A 108 -10.24 8.20 -20.59
N GLY A 109 -11.44 8.48 -20.10
CA GLY A 109 -12.65 8.58 -20.93
C GLY A 109 -12.98 7.28 -21.67
N GLU A 110 -13.82 7.42 -22.70
CA GLU A 110 -14.31 6.29 -23.50
C GLU A 110 -13.19 5.62 -24.30
N THR A 111 -13.20 4.28 -24.34
CA THR A 111 -12.32 3.54 -25.24
C THR A 111 -12.85 3.58 -26.69
N ARG A 112 -12.01 3.19 -27.66
CA ARG A 112 -12.36 3.26 -29.09
C ARG A 112 -13.51 2.31 -29.50
N SER A 113 -13.71 1.23 -28.76
CA SER A 113 -14.78 0.27 -28.98
C SER A 113 -15.97 0.56 -28.08
N SER A 114 -17.18 0.22 -28.56
CA SER A 114 -18.40 0.37 -27.76
C SER A 114 -18.43 -0.66 -26.63
N ASN A 115 -18.98 -0.27 -25.47
CA ASN A 115 -19.13 -1.10 -24.27
C ASN A 115 -17.82 -1.67 -23.68
N THR A 116 -16.68 -1.07 -24.01
CA THR A 116 -15.40 -1.41 -23.40
C THR A 116 -14.97 -0.25 -22.51
N GLY A 117 -14.83 -0.51 -21.20
CA GLY A 117 -14.35 0.47 -20.23
C GLY A 117 -15.36 1.54 -19.83
N PRO A 118 -15.08 2.26 -18.72
CA PRO A 118 -15.96 3.30 -18.23
C PRO A 118 -15.89 4.57 -19.09
N THR A 119 -17.00 5.29 -19.21
CA THR A 119 -17.04 6.58 -19.92
C THR A 119 -16.45 7.72 -19.10
N VAL A 120 -16.44 7.58 -17.77
CA VAL A 120 -15.90 8.52 -16.78
C VAL A 120 -15.28 7.73 -15.63
N ASP A 121 -14.20 8.24 -15.05
CA ASP A 121 -13.55 7.60 -13.92
C ASP A 121 -14.37 7.78 -12.62
N HIS A 122 -14.14 6.93 -11.62
CA HIS A 122 -14.86 7.02 -10.33
C HIS A 122 -14.38 8.17 -9.44
N THR A 123 -13.10 8.54 -9.50
CA THR A 123 -12.47 9.51 -8.60
C THR A 123 -12.92 10.94 -8.89
N LEU A 124 -12.77 11.39 -10.13
CA LEU A 124 -13.12 12.74 -10.59
C LEU A 124 -14.51 12.80 -11.21
N GLN A 125 -15.15 11.64 -11.44
CA GLN A 125 -16.49 11.52 -12.02
C GLN A 125 -16.62 12.24 -13.37
N ASN A 126 -15.54 12.30 -14.15
CA ASN A 126 -15.56 12.93 -15.46
C ASN A 126 -14.59 12.24 -16.45
N LYS A 127 -14.53 12.74 -17.70
CA LYS A 127 -13.73 12.11 -18.77
C LYS A 127 -12.21 12.31 -18.61
N ASN A 128 -11.78 13.15 -17.67
CA ASN A 128 -10.37 13.50 -17.50
C ASN A 128 -9.64 12.64 -16.48
N GLY A 129 -10.33 11.96 -15.58
CA GLY A 129 -9.64 11.12 -14.60
C GLY A 129 -9.16 9.80 -15.19
N LEU A 130 -8.17 9.24 -14.50
CA LEU A 130 -7.40 8.09 -14.93
C LEU A 130 -7.90 6.82 -14.22
N PHE A 131 -7.92 5.72 -14.96
CA PHE A 131 -8.23 4.40 -14.44
C PHE A 131 -7.37 3.33 -15.10
N MET A 132 -7.24 2.17 -14.45
CA MET A 132 -6.57 1.00 -15.02
C MET A 132 -7.51 0.25 -15.96
N TRP A 133 -6.97 -0.16 -17.10
CA TRP A 133 -7.67 -0.82 -18.20
C TRP A 133 -6.78 -1.92 -18.80
N SER A 134 -7.36 -2.99 -19.34
CA SER A 134 -6.66 -4.03 -20.11
C SER A 134 -7.30 -4.21 -21.47
#